data_AF-A0A2J8V015-F1
#
_entry.id   AF-A0A2J8V015-F1
#
_cell.length_a   1.000
_cell.length_b   1.000
_cell.length_c   1.000
_cell.angle_alpha   90.00
_cell.angle_beta   90.00
_cell.angle_gamma   90.00
#
_symmetry.space_group_name_H-M   'P 1'
#
loop_
_entity.id
_entity.type
_entity.pdbx_description
1 polymer ?
#
loop_
_entity_poly.entity_id
_entity_poly.type
_entity_poly.pdbx_seq_one_letter_code
_entity_poly.pdbx_strand_id
1 'polypeptide(L)'
;MEDRRAEKSCEQACESLKRQDYEMALKHCTEALLSLGQYSMADFTGPCPLEIERIKIESLLYRIASFLQLKNYVQADEDCRHVLGEGLAKGEDAFRAVLCCMQLKGKLQPVSAILAKSLTGESLNGMVTKDLTRLKTLLSETE
;
A
#
# COMPACT_ATOMS: atom_id res chain seq x y z
N MET A 1 -4.64 8.25 -24.97
CA MET A 1 -4.93 8.39 -23.52
C MET A 1 -3.86 7.59 -22.79
N GLU A 2 -2.64 8.10 -22.86
CA GLU A 2 -1.47 7.58 -22.14
C GLU A 2 -1.31 8.61 -21.01
N ASP A 3 -1.64 8.32 -19.76
CA ASP A 3 -0.67 7.69 -18.86
C ASP A 3 -1.34 7.20 -17.56
N ARG A 4 -2.25 6.21 -17.65
CA ARG A 4 -2.92 5.59 -16.47
C ARG A 4 -2.34 4.23 -16.11
N ARG A 5 -1.09 3.97 -16.51
CA ARG A 5 -0.46 2.66 -16.32
C ARG A 5 -0.33 2.31 -14.84
N ALA A 6 0.16 3.26 -14.04
CA ALA A 6 0.31 3.07 -12.61
C ALA A 6 -1.04 2.81 -11.91
N GLU A 7 -2.07 3.59 -12.24
CA GLU A 7 -3.41 3.42 -11.69
C GLU A 7 -3.99 2.05 -12.05
N LYS A 8 -3.91 1.64 -13.32
CA LYS A 8 -4.42 0.35 -13.77
C LYS A 8 -3.72 -0.81 -13.07
N SER A 9 -2.39 -0.78 -12.96
CA SER A 9 -1.63 -1.79 -12.23
C SER A 9 -2.02 -1.81 -10.74
N CYS A 10 -2.21 -0.66 -10.11
CA CYS A 10 -2.66 -0.57 -8.72
C CYS A 10 -4.07 -1.15 -8.52
N GLU A 11 -5.01 -0.92 -9.44
CA GLU A 11 -6.34 -1.54 -9.41
C GLU A 11 -6.27 -3.06 -9.59
N GLN A 12 -5.43 -3.53 -10.51
CA GLN A 12 -5.20 -4.96 -10.70
C GLN A 12 -4.59 -5.61 -9.45
N ALA A 13 -3.67 -4.93 -8.75
CA ALA A 13 -3.13 -5.40 -7.48
C ALA A 13 -4.22 -5.55 -6.40
N CYS A 14 -5.14 -4.59 -6.30
CA CYS A 14 -6.28 -4.66 -5.40
C CYS A 14 -7.18 -5.88 -5.71
N GLU A 15 -7.49 -6.13 -6.98
CA GLU A 15 -8.31 -7.28 -7.39
C GLU A 15 -7.60 -8.62 -7.16
N SER A 16 -6.29 -8.72 -7.43
CA SER A 16 -5.49 -9.91 -7.09
C SER A 16 -5.45 -10.16 -5.59
N LEU A 17 -5.28 -9.11 -4.77
CA LEU A 17 -5.27 -9.20 -3.31
C LEU A 17 -6.62 -9.75 -2.78
N LYS A 18 -7.75 -9.24 -3.29
CA LYS A 18 -9.09 -9.74 -2.94
C LYS A 18 -9.29 -11.22 -3.29
N ARG A 19 -8.68 -11.68 -4.38
CA ARG A 19 -8.68 -13.09 -4.82
C ARG A 19 -7.65 -13.95 -4.10
N GLN A 20 -6.88 -13.38 -3.18
CA GLN A 20 -5.78 -14.03 -2.45
C GLN A 20 -4.64 -14.52 -3.36
N ASP A 21 -4.50 -13.94 -4.56
CA ASP A 21 -3.39 -14.17 -5.46
C ASP A 21 -2.26 -13.19 -5.12
N TYR A 22 -1.55 -13.49 -4.01
CA TYR A 22 -0.60 -12.57 -3.41
C TYR A 22 0.64 -12.33 -4.29
N GLU A 23 1.09 -13.34 -5.05
CA GLU A 23 2.20 -13.19 -5.99
C GLU A 23 1.83 -12.25 -7.15
N MET A 24 0.64 -12.42 -7.73
CA MET A 24 0.16 -11.51 -8.78
C MET A 24 -0.07 -10.10 -8.24
N ALA A 25 -0.59 -9.97 -7.01
CA ALA A 25 -0.73 -8.68 -6.35
C ALA A 25 0.64 -7.98 -6.19
N LEU A 26 1.69 -8.70 -5.76
CA LEU A 26 3.06 -8.15 -5.68
C LEU A 26 3.58 -7.68 -7.04
N LYS A 27 3.35 -8.48 -8.09
CA LYS A 27 3.76 -8.13 -9.46
C LYS A 27 3.12 -6.81 -9.89
N HIS A 28 1.81 -6.70 -9.74
CA HIS A 28 1.07 -5.48 -10.10
C HIS A 28 1.43 -4.27 -9.24
N CYS A 29 1.69 -4.45 -7.93
CA CYS A 29 2.21 -3.38 -7.08
C CYS A 29 3.58 -2.88 -7.59
N THR A 30 4.46 -3.80 -7.95
CA THR A 30 5.79 -3.47 -8.47
C THR A 30 5.69 -2.73 -9.81
N GLU A 31 4.84 -3.19 -10.71
CA GLU A 31 4.56 -2.51 -11.99
C GLU A 31 4.01 -1.09 -11.77
N ALA A 32 3.09 -0.91 -10.81
CA ALA A 32 2.54 0.40 -10.47
C ALA A 32 3.63 1.35 -9.95
N LEU A 33 4.43 0.89 -8.98
CA LEU A 33 5.50 1.69 -8.37
C LEU A 33 6.62 2.04 -9.37
N LEU A 34 7.00 1.10 -10.24
CA LEU A 34 7.97 1.36 -11.32
C LEU A 34 7.44 2.37 -12.33
N SER A 35 6.17 2.27 -12.70
CA SER A 35 5.52 3.24 -13.59
C SER A 35 5.51 4.64 -12.96
N LEU A 36 5.29 4.75 -11.64
CA LEU A 36 5.39 6.04 -10.92
C LEU A 36 6.82 6.61 -10.91
N GLY A 37 7.85 5.76 -10.82
CA GLY A 37 9.25 6.19 -10.85
C GLY A 37 9.74 6.65 -12.23
N GLN A 38 8.98 6.40 -13.30
CA GLN A 38 9.29 6.83 -14.66
C GLN A 38 8.80 8.26 -14.96
N TYR A 39 7.96 8.86 -14.11
CA TYR A 39 7.54 10.25 -14.26
C TYR A 39 8.65 11.20 -13.80
N SER A 40 9.24 11.91 -14.76
CA SER A 40 10.08 13.09 -14.47
C SER A 40 9.17 14.28 -14.16
N MET A 41 9.54 15.12 -13.19
CA MET A 41 8.87 16.38 -12.86
C MET A 41 8.78 17.39 -14.04
N ALA A 42 9.40 17.08 -15.18
CA ALA A 42 9.43 17.93 -16.36
C ALA A 42 8.14 17.86 -17.21
N ASP A 43 7.33 16.80 -17.10
CA ASP A 43 6.19 16.57 -18.00
C ASP A 43 4.85 16.77 -17.27
N PHE A 44 4.35 18.02 -17.29
CA PHE A 44 3.07 18.43 -16.69
C PHE A 44 1.81 17.86 -17.39
N THR A 45 1.93 16.76 -18.15
CA THR A 45 0.80 16.01 -18.73
C THR A 45 0.45 14.74 -17.95
N GLY A 46 1.15 14.45 -16.84
CA GLY A 46 0.93 13.29 -15.97
C GLY A 46 -0.20 13.44 -14.93
N PRO A 47 -0.43 12.43 -14.08
CA PRO A 47 -1.45 12.47 -13.03
C PRO A 47 -1.21 13.61 -12.02
N CYS A 48 -2.28 14.10 -11.40
CA CYS A 48 -2.18 15.11 -10.34
C CYS A 48 -1.24 14.62 -9.21
N PRO A 49 -0.42 15.47 -8.57
CA PRO A 49 0.49 15.04 -7.49
C PRO A 49 -0.20 14.22 -6.38
N LEU A 50 -1.44 14.56 -6.05
CA LEU A 50 -2.27 13.82 -5.08
C LEU A 50 -2.66 12.42 -5.57
N GLU A 51 -2.83 12.24 -6.88
CA GLU A 51 -3.15 10.95 -7.50
C GLU A 51 -1.93 10.03 -7.55
N ILE A 52 -0.75 10.57 -7.88
CA ILE A 52 0.52 9.83 -7.79
C ILE A 52 0.73 9.33 -6.35
N GLU A 53 0.52 10.20 -5.37
CA GLU A 53 0.64 9.87 -3.96
C GLU A 53 -0.36 8.79 -3.53
N ARG A 54 -1.64 8.93 -3.92
CA ARG A 54 -2.67 7.92 -3.67
C ARG A 54 -2.26 6.56 -4.22
N ILE A 55 -1.86 6.49 -5.50
CA ILE A 55 -1.47 5.23 -6.16
C ILE A 55 -0.25 4.63 -5.48
N LYS A 56 0.73 5.45 -5.08
CA LYS A 56 1.93 4.99 -4.36
C LYS A 56 1.55 4.35 -3.02
N ILE A 57 0.74 5.03 -2.21
CA ILE A 57 0.30 4.55 -0.91
C ILE A 57 -0.56 3.28 -1.05
N GLU A 58 -1.56 3.28 -1.94
CA GLU A 58 -2.39 2.09 -2.22
C GLU A 58 -1.52 0.90 -2.60
N SER A 59 -0.58 1.07 -3.54
CA SER A 59 0.31 0.02 -4.01
C SER A 59 1.20 -0.53 -2.90
N LEU A 60 1.77 0.33 -2.06
CA LEU A 60 2.58 -0.11 -0.92
C LEU A 60 1.76 -0.87 0.12
N LEU A 61 0.53 -0.42 0.43
CA LEU A 61 -0.36 -1.11 1.36
C LEU A 61 -0.74 -2.52 0.87
N TYR A 62 -1.06 -2.66 -0.41
CA TYR A 62 -1.32 -3.98 -1.00
C TYR A 62 -0.05 -4.85 -1.00
N ARG A 63 1.13 -4.26 -1.27
CA ARG A 63 2.41 -4.98 -1.26
C ARG A 63 2.78 -5.49 0.14
N ILE A 64 2.59 -4.67 1.19
CA ILE A 64 2.73 -5.06 2.60
C ILE A 64 1.82 -6.25 2.91
N ALA A 65 0.53 -6.16 2.57
CA ALA A 65 -0.44 -7.22 2.83
C ALA A 65 -0.03 -8.53 2.14
N SER A 66 0.38 -8.47 0.86
CA SER A 66 0.88 -9.66 0.14
C SER A 66 2.15 -10.24 0.76
N PHE A 67 3.12 -9.42 1.15
CA PHE A 67 4.34 -9.89 1.80
C PHE A 67 4.06 -10.54 3.16
N LEU A 68 3.12 -10.01 3.94
CA LEU A 68 2.69 -10.63 5.19
C LEU A 68 2.08 -12.03 4.95
N GLN A 69 1.28 -12.19 3.89
CA GLN A 69 0.67 -13.48 3.54
C GLN A 69 1.70 -14.48 3.00
N LEU A 70 2.70 -14.00 2.26
CA LEU A 70 3.82 -14.79 1.75
C LEU A 70 4.94 -15.01 2.78
N LYS A 71 4.72 -14.57 4.03
CA LYS A 71 5.68 -14.66 5.14
C LYS A 71 7.03 -13.96 4.88
N ASN A 72 7.06 -12.99 3.97
CA ASN A 72 8.23 -12.16 3.70
C ASN A 72 8.22 -10.90 4.58
N TYR A 73 8.40 -11.10 5.88
CA TYR A 73 8.20 -10.04 6.87
C TYR A 73 9.20 -8.89 6.77
N VAL A 74 10.43 -9.16 6.33
CA VAL A 74 11.46 -8.12 6.16
C VAL A 74 11.03 -7.10 5.11
N GLN A 75 10.53 -7.56 3.97
CA GLN A 75 10.05 -6.67 2.92
C GLN A 75 8.74 -5.96 3.32
N ALA A 76 7.85 -6.64 4.05
CA ALA A 76 6.65 -5.99 4.59
C ALA A 76 7.00 -4.84 5.55
N ASP A 77 7.99 -5.02 6.41
CA ASP A 77 8.46 -4.01 7.36
C ASP A 77 9.19 -2.85 6.67
N GLU A 78 10.01 -3.15 5.66
CA GLU A 78 10.65 -2.13 4.82
C GLU A 78 9.61 -1.25 4.13
N ASP A 79 8.59 -1.84 3.50
CA ASP A 79 7.50 -1.09 2.87
C ASP A 79 6.69 -0.30 3.90
N CYS A 80 6.46 -0.86 5.08
CA CYS A 80 5.76 -0.18 6.15
C CYS A 80 6.51 1.08 6.60
N ARG A 81 7.83 1.01 6.73
CA ARG A 81 8.67 2.19 7.01
C ARG A 81 8.59 3.23 5.90
N HIS A 82 8.55 2.83 4.63
CA HIS A 82 8.37 3.78 3.53
C HIS A 82 7.02 4.48 3.59
N VAL A 83 5.94 3.73 3.84
CA VAL A 83 4.58 4.30 3.99
C VAL A 83 4.52 5.27 5.16
N LEU A 84 5.01 4.88 6.33
CA LEU A 84 4.98 5.72 7.54
C LEU A 84 5.97 6.88 7.48
N GLY A 85 7.12 6.71 6.82
CA GLY A 85 8.12 7.75 6.65
C GLY A 85 7.69 8.79 5.63
N GLU A 86 7.44 8.38 4.39
CA GLU A 86 7.05 9.30 3.31
C GLU A 86 5.63 9.84 3.48
N GLY A 87 4.68 8.98 3.88
CA GLY A 87 3.28 9.35 4.06
C GLY A 87 3.07 10.36 5.17
N LEU A 88 3.87 10.31 6.23
CA LEU A 88 3.78 11.29 7.33
C LEU A 88 4.70 12.49 7.15
N ALA A 89 5.82 12.37 6.42
CA ALA A 89 6.68 13.51 6.13
C ALA A 89 5.96 14.61 5.31
N LYS A 90 4.98 14.22 4.49
CA LYS A 90 4.14 15.15 3.71
C LYS A 90 2.88 15.61 4.45
N GLY A 91 2.69 15.19 5.69
CA GLY A 91 1.57 15.55 6.56
C GLY A 91 0.67 14.35 6.84
N GLU A 92 0.38 14.12 8.13
CA GLU A 92 -0.52 13.06 8.59
C GLU A 92 -1.91 13.13 7.94
N ASP A 93 -2.38 14.35 7.62
CA ASP A 93 -3.67 14.59 6.97
C ASP A 93 -3.75 14.03 5.55
N ALA A 94 -2.66 14.09 4.77
CA ALA A 94 -2.64 13.57 3.40
C ALA A 94 -2.71 12.04 3.37
N PHE A 95 -1.95 11.39 4.25
CA PHE A 95 -2.00 9.95 4.43
C PHE A 95 -3.39 9.50 4.89
N ARG A 96 -3.97 10.16 5.90
CA ARG A 96 -5.33 9.89 6.37
C ARG A 96 -6.38 10.08 5.27
N ALA A 97 -6.27 11.13 4.45
CA ALA A 97 -7.19 11.35 3.32
C ALA A 97 -7.15 10.19 2.31
N VAL A 98 -5.96 9.63 2.02
CA VAL A 98 -5.83 8.44 1.16
C VAL A 98 -6.48 7.22 1.81
N LEU A 99 -6.24 6.97 3.10
CA LEU A 99 -6.89 5.86 3.81
C LEU A 99 -8.42 5.99 3.78
N CYS A 100 -8.96 7.19 4.05
CA CYS A 100 -10.40 7.45 3.95
C CYS A 100 -10.95 7.18 2.54
N CYS A 101 -10.23 7.60 1.50
CA CYS A 101 -10.61 7.33 0.11
C CYS A 101 -10.63 5.82 -0.19
N MET A 102 -9.64 5.06 0.29
CA MET A 102 -9.62 3.61 0.17
C MET A 102 -10.78 2.95 0.91
N GLN A 103 -11.08 3.41 2.12
CA GLN A 103 -12.19 2.89 2.93
C GLN A 103 -13.53 3.09 2.23
N LEU A 104 -13.81 4.31 1.75
CA LEU A 104 -15.02 4.63 1.00
C LEU A 104 -15.18 3.78 -0.28
N LYS A 105 -14.07 3.37 -0.90
CA LYS A 105 -14.06 2.48 -2.07
C LYS A 105 -14.04 0.99 -1.72
N GLY A 106 -14.09 0.62 -0.44
CA GLY A 106 -14.02 -0.77 0.02
C GLY A 106 -12.67 -1.45 -0.26
N LYS A 107 -11.61 -0.67 -0.47
CA LYS A 107 -10.27 -1.16 -0.81
C LYS A 107 -9.37 -1.38 0.41
N LEU A 108 -9.71 -0.76 1.54
CA LEU A 108 -8.88 -0.83 2.76
C LEU A 108 -9.07 -2.16 3.52
N GLN A 109 -10.29 -2.71 3.51
CA GLN A 109 -10.66 -3.88 4.31
C GLN A 109 -9.75 -5.11 4.11
N PRO A 110 -9.35 -5.51 2.88
CA PRO A 110 -8.45 -6.65 2.69
C PRO A 110 -7.09 -6.44 3.36
N VAL A 111 -6.56 -5.22 3.31
CA VAL A 111 -5.28 -4.85 3.94
C VAL A 111 -5.41 -4.91 5.46
N SER A 112 -6.45 -4.26 6.03
CA SER A 112 -6.72 -4.26 7.47
C SER A 112 -6.88 -5.69 8.01
N ALA A 113 -7.64 -6.54 7.32
CA ALA A 113 -7.91 -7.91 7.76
C ALA A 113 -6.62 -8.75 7.77
N ILE A 114 -5.79 -8.63 6.73
CA ILE A 114 -4.50 -9.32 6.64
C ILE A 114 -3.57 -8.84 7.75
N LEU A 115 -3.43 -7.52 7.92
CA LEU A 115 -2.54 -6.94 8.92
C LEU A 115 -2.98 -7.31 10.35
N ALA A 116 -4.28 -7.28 10.63
CA ALA A 116 -4.84 -7.71 11.90
C ALA A 116 -4.52 -9.19 12.17
N LYS A 117 -4.80 -10.08 11.22
CA LYS A 117 -4.53 -11.53 11.33
C LYS A 117 -3.04 -11.83 11.53
N SER A 118 -2.17 -11.15 10.79
CA SER A 118 -0.72 -11.31 10.89
C SER A 118 -0.17 -10.86 12.25
N LEU A 119 -0.80 -9.88 12.89
CA LEU A 119 -0.34 -9.32 14.17
C LEU A 119 -1.02 -9.95 15.41
N THR A 120 -2.12 -10.69 15.25
CA THR A 120 -2.78 -11.41 16.37
C THR A 120 -2.42 -12.90 16.42
N GLY A 121 -1.67 -13.42 15.46
CA GLY A 121 -1.35 -14.84 15.30
C GLY A 121 0.07 -15.25 15.75
N GLU A 122 0.70 -16.13 14.96
CA GLU A 122 2.07 -16.62 15.17
C GLU A 122 3.07 -15.45 15.26
N SER A 123 4.07 -15.56 16.14
CA SER A 123 5.18 -14.59 16.16
C SER A 123 5.71 -14.45 14.73
N LEU A 124 5.85 -13.22 14.23
CA LEU A 124 6.38 -12.92 12.89
C LEU A 124 7.88 -13.28 12.80
N ASN A 125 8.21 -14.55 13.03
CA ASN A 125 9.54 -15.12 13.18
C ASN A 125 10.46 -14.31 14.13
N GLY A 126 9.91 -13.80 15.23
CA GLY A 126 10.65 -12.98 16.20
C GLY A 126 10.98 -11.56 15.73
N MET A 127 10.41 -11.11 14.60
CA MET A 127 10.59 -9.75 14.10
C MET A 127 9.99 -8.71 15.04
N VAL A 128 10.65 -7.56 15.16
CA VAL A 128 10.08 -6.38 15.83
C VAL A 128 9.01 -5.78 14.92
N THR A 129 7.78 -5.66 15.42
CA THR A 129 6.61 -5.30 14.61
C THR A 129 6.14 -3.86 14.87
N LYS A 130 7.01 -2.98 15.37
CA LYS A 130 6.65 -1.63 15.81
C LYS A 130 5.93 -0.84 14.70
N ASP A 131 6.50 -0.82 13.51
CA ASP A 131 5.97 -0.05 12.39
C ASP A 131 4.67 -0.68 11.86
N LEU A 132 4.64 -2.01 11.68
CA LEU A 132 3.41 -2.73 11.30
C LEU A 132 2.27 -2.54 12.31
N THR A 133 2.59 -2.50 13.61
CA THR A 133 1.61 -2.25 14.68
C THR A 133 1.07 -0.83 14.59
N ARG A 134 1.96 0.16 14.37
CA ARG A 134 1.54 1.54 14.15
C ARG A 134 0.66 1.69 12.92
N LEU A 135 1.02 1.04 11.82
CA LEU A 135 0.21 1.03 10.61
C LEU A 135 -1.18 0.43 10.88
N LYS A 136 -1.25 -0.68 11.63
CA LYS A 136 -2.53 -1.29 12.02
C LYS A 136 -3.41 -0.30 12.80
N THR A 137 -2.84 0.42 13.76
CA THR A 137 -3.57 1.45 14.53
C THR A 137 -4.16 2.51 13.61
N LEU A 138 -3.37 3.07 12.69
CA LEU A 138 -3.83 4.09 11.74
C LEU A 138 -4.95 3.58 10.82
N LEU A 139 -4.85 2.32 10.36
CA LEU A 139 -5.89 1.67 9.56
C LEU A 139 -7.18 1.52 10.35
N SER A 140 -7.11 1.06 11.60
CA SER A 140 -8.29 0.90 12.46
C SER A 140 -8.97 2.21 12.87
N GLU A 141 -8.24 3.32 12.91
CA GLU A 141 -8.82 4.66 13.15
C GLU A 141 -9.62 5.18 11.94
N THR A 142 -9.50 4.52 10.78
CA THR A 142 -10.16 4.92 9.53
C THR A 142 -11.43 4.09 9.26
N GLU A 143 -11.65 3.01 10.01
CA GLU A 143 -12.80 2.09 9.87
C GLU A 143 -14.04 2.54 10.63
#